data_AF-A0A812QDI3-F1
#
_entry.id   AF-A0A812QDI3-F1
#
_cell.length_a   1.000
_cell.length_b   1.000
_cell.length_c   1.000
_cell.angle_alpha   90.00
_cell.angle_beta   90.00
_cell.angle_gamma   90.00
#
_symmetry.space_group_name_H-M   'P 1'
#
loop_
_entity.id
_entity.type
_entity.pdbx_description
1 polymer ?
#
loop_
_entity_poly.entity_id
_entity_poly.type
_entity_poly.pdbx_seq_one_letter_code
_entity_poly.pdbx_strand_id
1 'polypeptide(L)'
;MGKIGKSSKARKQTFGHVVPLGGSCLIAKHLQNKGIRICKFPFDWMYSTPYLVRHALLDDFKTFLDTTKCQRGTGGESEEKCGTVHTVYRRMQSTKAKNVVFPHHQLWSGARNGRRDRSSYRRSVERLRRVLRSGTRTLFVAVLDAEAKHLEKLRDERWQPEGEGREGRAGRAGRGCRGCPVPPSGGPELCCRAEVSRLFECLKSKKKGPFHLEVVYLLKHSRQKGRKQVILQKSAKDRSLRITEMSCKGDHTGLAFREDGDMLAFHKLITDSSCRRFKPVVLDGNGTKGYRDVNGGSAASAASGASAASPSRSRELKRKLRFVQTNPKKKGTQAHVRYEVYKKAQTIQQFLDLGGFKGDLAFDQAHGFLTLS
;
A
#
# COMPACT_ATOMS: atom_id res chain seq x y z
N MET A 1 -3.20 -29.10 -31.81
CA MET A 1 -2.31 -29.09 -30.63
C MET A 1 -1.34 -27.92 -30.73
N GLY A 2 -1.67 -26.78 -30.10
CA GLY A 2 -0.82 -25.58 -30.15
C GLY A 2 0.35 -25.67 -29.17
N LYS A 3 1.58 -25.53 -29.67
CA LYS A 3 2.81 -25.57 -28.87
C LYS A 3 2.77 -24.50 -27.77
N ILE A 4 2.80 -24.94 -26.51
CA ILE A 4 2.97 -24.10 -25.34
C ILE A 4 4.37 -23.50 -25.39
N GLY A 5 4.46 -22.24 -25.84
CA GLY A 5 5.71 -21.49 -25.91
C GLY A 5 6.38 -21.43 -24.53
N LYS A 6 7.69 -21.70 -24.51
CA LYS A 6 8.58 -21.63 -23.34
C LYS A 6 8.36 -20.30 -22.58
N SER A 7 7.58 -20.34 -21.51
CA SER A 7 7.34 -19.19 -20.62
C SER A 7 8.65 -18.77 -19.94
N SER A 8 9.16 -17.63 -20.39
CA SER A 8 10.44 -16.99 -20.07
C SER A 8 10.87 -16.99 -18.60
N LYS A 9 12.18 -17.17 -18.38
CA LYS A 9 12.95 -16.99 -17.13
C LYS A 9 12.60 -15.70 -16.33
N ALA A 10 12.03 -14.68 -16.98
CA ALA A 10 11.66 -13.39 -16.36
C ALA A 10 10.61 -13.52 -15.25
N ARG A 11 9.72 -14.53 -15.30
CA ARG A 11 8.66 -14.71 -14.28
C ARG A 11 9.19 -15.08 -12.89
N LYS A 12 10.40 -15.64 -12.78
CA LYS A 12 11.01 -16.06 -11.50
C LYS A 12 11.77 -14.95 -10.78
N GLN A 13 11.83 -13.72 -11.28
CA GLN A 13 12.64 -12.68 -10.63
C GLN A 13 12.04 -12.23 -9.29
N THR A 14 12.90 -11.99 -8.32
CA THR A 14 12.51 -11.56 -6.98
C THR A 14 12.16 -10.07 -6.97
N PHE A 15 11.10 -9.67 -6.28
CA PHE A 15 10.78 -8.25 -6.06
C PHE A 15 11.77 -7.66 -5.05
N GLY A 16 12.48 -6.62 -5.48
CA GLY A 16 13.37 -5.85 -4.62
C GLY A 16 12.66 -4.69 -3.93
N HIS A 17 11.55 -4.20 -4.49
CA HIS A 17 10.73 -3.18 -3.85
C HIS A 17 9.26 -3.59 -3.83
N VAL A 18 8.58 -3.27 -2.73
CA VAL A 18 7.12 -3.38 -2.63
C VAL A 18 6.58 -2.03 -2.15
N VAL A 19 5.81 -1.39 -3.02
CA VAL A 19 5.35 0.00 -2.87
C VAL A 19 3.82 0.02 -2.82
N PRO A 20 3.21 0.35 -1.68
CA PRO A 20 1.79 0.64 -1.63
C PRO A 20 1.50 1.97 -2.33
N LEU A 21 0.48 1.98 -3.17
CA LEU A 21 -0.08 3.17 -3.83
C LEU A 21 -1.37 3.66 -3.14
N GLY A 22 -1.68 3.10 -1.98
CA GLY A 22 -2.76 3.52 -1.09
C GLY A 22 -4.13 2.91 -1.42
N GLY A 23 -5.18 3.72 -1.32
CA GLY A 23 -6.58 3.31 -1.18
C GLY A 23 -7.04 3.37 0.28
N SER A 24 -6.38 2.63 1.14
CA SER A 24 -6.51 2.72 2.59
C SER A 24 -5.20 2.39 3.31
N CYS A 25 -5.16 2.61 4.62
CA CYS A 25 -4.01 2.28 5.47
C CYS A 25 -3.75 0.76 5.56
N LEU A 26 -4.67 -0.06 5.07
CA LEU A 26 -4.69 -1.51 5.21
C LEU A 26 -3.49 -2.17 4.54
N ILE A 27 -3.17 -1.75 3.30
CA ILE A 27 -2.04 -2.33 2.57
C ILE A 27 -0.70 -1.99 3.23
N ALA A 28 -0.52 -0.75 3.67
CA ALA A 28 0.70 -0.31 4.35
C ALA A 28 0.91 -1.11 5.64
N LYS A 29 -0.16 -1.27 6.44
CA LYS A 29 -0.15 -2.07 7.67
C LYS A 29 0.12 -3.54 7.39
N HIS A 30 -0.56 -4.13 6.42
CA HIS A 30 -0.40 -5.54 6.04
C HIS A 30 1.03 -5.86 5.63
N LEU A 31 1.60 -5.07 4.71
CA LEU A 31 2.98 -5.25 4.25
C LEU A 31 4.00 -5.04 5.37
N GLN A 32 3.72 -4.12 6.31
CA GLN A 32 4.55 -3.92 7.50
C GLN A 32 4.51 -5.13 8.44
N ASN A 33 3.31 -5.63 8.76
CA ASN A 33 3.11 -6.79 9.61
C ASN A 33 3.77 -8.05 9.04
N LYS A 34 3.88 -8.13 7.71
CA LYS A 34 4.58 -9.19 6.97
C LYS A 34 6.07 -8.97 6.79
N GLY A 35 6.63 -7.85 7.25
CA GLY A 35 8.04 -7.56 7.04
C GLY A 35 8.45 -7.38 5.58
N ILE A 36 7.49 -7.24 4.66
CA ILE A 36 7.73 -7.03 3.23
C ILE A 36 7.93 -5.54 2.93
N ARG A 37 7.31 -4.66 3.74
CA ARG A 37 7.53 -3.22 3.66
C ARG A 37 8.92 -2.85 4.17
N ILE A 38 9.70 -2.18 3.33
CA ILE A 38 11.09 -1.77 3.61
C ILE A 38 11.22 -0.40 4.25
N CYS A 39 10.35 0.53 3.85
CA CYS A 39 10.37 1.92 4.29
C CYS A 39 8.99 2.54 4.11
N LYS A 40 8.84 3.80 4.54
CA LYS A 40 7.65 4.61 4.27
C LYS A 40 7.70 5.24 2.87
N PHE A 41 6.61 5.10 2.13
CA PHE A 41 6.30 5.69 0.84
C PHE A 41 5.18 6.75 0.94
N PRO A 42 4.96 7.59 -0.08
CA PRO A 42 4.05 8.74 -0.02
C PRO A 42 2.60 8.35 0.22
N PHE A 43 2.17 7.22 -0.35
CA PHE A 43 0.79 6.77 -0.26
C PHE A 43 0.55 5.78 0.89
N ASP A 44 1.51 5.68 1.82
CA ASP A 44 1.28 5.02 3.10
C ASP A 44 0.40 5.90 4.00
N TRP A 45 -0.51 5.28 4.74
CA TRP A 45 -1.26 5.95 5.82
C TRP A 45 -2.12 7.14 5.34
N MET A 46 -2.58 7.09 4.10
CA MET A 46 -3.47 8.09 3.51
C MET A 46 -4.58 7.43 2.71
N TYR A 47 -5.67 8.18 2.48
CA TYR A 47 -6.69 7.78 1.53
C TYR A 47 -6.31 8.32 0.15
N SER A 48 -6.21 7.42 -0.82
CA SER A 48 -5.89 7.77 -2.20
C SER A 48 -6.73 6.97 -3.17
N THR A 49 -6.87 7.48 -4.38
CA THR A 49 -7.43 6.77 -5.52
C THR A 49 -6.34 6.59 -6.57
N PRO A 50 -6.49 5.68 -7.54
CA PRO A 50 -5.62 5.61 -8.71
C PRO A 50 -5.47 6.98 -9.40
N TYR A 51 -6.56 7.75 -9.45
CA TYR A 51 -6.56 9.13 -9.95
C TYR A 51 -5.61 10.05 -9.19
N LEU A 52 -5.71 10.11 -7.86
CA LEU A 52 -4.84 10.92 -7.01
C LEU A 52 -3.37 10.52 -7.20
N VAL A 53 -3.08 9.22 -7.20
CA VAL A 53 -1.72 8.71 -7.39
C VAL A 53 -1.16 9.14 -8.73
N ARG A 54 -1.95 9.01 -9.81
CA ARG A 54 -1.55 9.44 -11.15
C ARG A 54 -1.30 10.94 -11.20
N HIS A 55 -2.18 11.75 -10.60
CA HIS A 55 -1.99 13.21 -10.49
C HIS A 55 -0.64 13.54 -9.84
N ALA A 56 -0.36 12.94 -8.67
CA ALA A 56 0.87 13.16 -7.92
C ALA A 56 2.13 12.71 -8.70
N LEU A 57 2.04 11.66 -9.53
CA LEU A 57 3.15 11.21 -10.38
C LEU A 57 3.39 12.14 -11.58
N LEU A 58 2.33 12.68 -12.15
CA LEU A 58 2.41 13.56 -13.32
C LEU A 58 2.86 14.97 -12.94
N ASP A 59 2.43 15.48 -11.79
CA ASP A 59 2.85 16.79 -11.26
C ASP A 59 4.18 16.74 -10.49
N ASP A 60 4.83 15.57 -10.43
CA ASP A 60 6.03 15.29 -9.65
C ASP A 60 5.91 15.75 -8.18
N PHE A 61 4.78 15.39 -7.57
CA PHE A 61 4.45 15.63 -6.16
C PHE A 61 4.42 17.11 -5.75
N LYS A 62 4.41 18.05 -6.71
CA LYS A 62 4.38 19.49 -6.42
C LYS A 62 3.16 19.86 -5.59
N THR A 63 1.96 19.47 -6.05
CA THR A 63 0.71 19.72 -5.32
C THR A 63 0.69 18.92 -4.02
N PHE A 64 1.20 17.68 -4.06
CA PHE A 64 1.20 16.78 -2.92
C PHE A 64 2.00 17.31 -1.72
N LEU A 65 3.11 18.00 -1.98
CA LEU A 65 3.98 18.57 -0.95
C LEU A 65 3.65 20.04 -0.63
N ASP A 66 2.65 20.64 -1.29
CA ASP A 66 2.26 22.03 -1.10
C ASP A 66 1.43 22.19 0.19
N THR A 67 2.08 22.74 1.21
CA THR A 67 1.47 22.92 2.53
C THR A 67 0.37 23.97 2.54
N THR A 68 0.34 24.88 1.57
CA THR A 68 -0.74 25.86 1.43
C THR A 68 -2.07 25.22 1.05
N LYS A 69 -2.03 23.96 0.57
CA LYS A 69 -3.22 23.17 0.27
C LYS A 69 -3.70 22.33 1.45
N CYS A 70 -2.99 22.32 2.57
CA CYS A 70 -3.29 21.52 3.75
C CYS A 70 -4.03 22.33 4.81
N GLN A 71 -5.17 21.81 5.28
CA GLN A 71 -6.03 22.40 6.30
C GLN A 71 -6.30 21.38 7.42
N ARG A 72 -6.62 21.89 8.62
CA ARG A 72 -7.02 21.05 9.76
C ARG A 72 -8.37 20.38 9.45
N GLY A 73 -8.46 19.07 9.68
CA GLY A 73 -9.72 18.33 9.61
C GLY A 73 -10.57 18.52 10.88
N THR A 74 -11.89 18.51 10.72
CA THR A 74 -12.88 18.85 11.76
C THR A 74 -13.41 17.66 12.58
N GLY A 75 -12.82 16.46 12.45
CA GLY A 75 -13.39 15.22 13.00
C GLY A 75 -12.61 14.52 14.12
N GLY A 76 -11.66 15.18 14.77
CA GLY A 76 -10.88 14.58 15.87
C GLY A 76 -11.35 15.09 17.23
N GLU A 77 -11.64 14.18 18.17
CA GLU A 77 -11.93 14.50 19.58
C GLU A 77 -10.77 15.23 20.28
N SER A 78 -9.56 15.16 19.72
CA SER A 78 -8.37 15.86 20.17
C SER A 78 -7.53 16.33 18.98
N GLU A 79 -6.68 17.34 19.20
CA GLU A 79 -5.79 17.86 18.16
C GLU A 79 -4.89 16.77 17.57
N GLU A 80 -4.42 15.83 18.39
CA GLU A 80 -3.61 14.67 17.96
C GLU A 80 -4.37 13.67 17.07
N LYS A 81 -5.71 13.66 17.13
CA LYS A 81 -6.57 12.82 16.28
C LYS A 81 -7.09 13.56 15.04
N CYS A 82 -6.85 14.86 14.90
CA CYS A 82 -7.24 15.63 13.71
C CYS A 82 -6.36 15.28 12.50
N GLY A 83 -6.94 14.59 11.51
CA GLY A 83 -6.29 14.37 10.21
C GLY A 83 -6.19 15.65 9.36
N THR A 84 -5.46 15.58 8.24
CA THR A 84 -5.33 16.69 7.28
C THR A 84 -6.33 16.59 6.14
N VAL A 85 -7.04 17.68 5.89
CA VAL A 85 -7.79 17.93 4.64
C VAL A 85 -6.84 18.56 3.63
N HIS A 86 -6.82 18.06 2.40
CA HIS A 86 -6.05 18.67 1.31
C HIS A 86 -7.00 19.23 0.26
N THR A 87 -6.95 20.53 0.00
CA THR A 87 -7.98 21.27 -0.78
C THR A 87 -8.15 20.75 -2.20
N VAL A 88 -7.07 20.30 -2.83
CA VAL A 88 -7.11 19.60 -4.13
C VAL A 88 -7.54 18.14 -3.97
N TYR A 89 -6.80 17.36 -3.19
CA TYR A 89 -6.97 15.90 -3.13
C TYR A 89 -8.23 15.40 -2.44
N ARG A 90 -8.93 16.23 -1.66
CA ARG A 90 -10.28 15.88 -1.18
C ARG A 90 -11.25 15.63 -2.33
N ARG A 91 -11.08 16.35 -3.46
CA ARG A 91 -11.89 16.17 -4.68
C ARG A 91 -11.50 14.90 -5.45
N MET A 92 -10.36 14.30 -5.13
CA MET A 92 -9.86 13.08 -5.78
C MET A 92 -10.13 11.81 -4.95
N GLN A 93 -11.01 11.88 -3.96
CA GLN A 93 -11.39 10.73 -3.13
C GLN A 93 -12.51 9.90 -3.76
N SER A 94 -12.60 8.62 -3.38
CA SER A 94 -13.61 7.69 -3.92
C SER A 94 -15.04 8.01 -3.50
N THR A 95 -15.24 8.86 -2.49
CA THR A 95 -16.55 9.32 -2.04
C THR A 95 -16.52 10.80 -1.69
N LYS A 96 -17.66 11.48 -1.84
CA LYS A 96 -17.82 12.89 -1.47
C LYS A 96 -17.76 13.13 0.06
N ALA A 97 -18.03 12.11 0.86
CA ALA A 97 -18.02 12.19 2.31
C ALA A 97 -16.60 12.18 2.91
N LYS A 98 -15.61 11.60 2.21
CA LYS A 98 -14.22 11.52 2.68
C LYS A 98 -13.47 12.82 2.38
N ASN A 99 -13.49 13.77 3.31
CA ASN A 99 -12.77 15.03 3.17
C ASN A 99 -11.32 14.98 3.69
N VAL A 100 -11.05 14.14 4.68
CA VAL A 100 -9.70 13.93 5.22
C VAL A 100 -8.90 13.09 4.24
N VAL A 101 -7.73 13.56 3.82
CA VAL A 101 -6.84 12.86 2.89
C VAL A 101 -5.74 12.13 3.67
N PHE A 102 -5.21 12.76 4.73
CA PHE A 102 -4.18 12.18 5.59
C PHE A 102 -4.74 11.98 7.01
N PRO A 103 -5.35 10.82 7.31
CA PRO A 103 -6.03 10.58 8.58
C PRO A 103 -5.10 10.47 9.79
N HIS A 104 -3.80 10.25 9.58
CA HIS A 104 -2.83 10.00 10.65
C HIS A 104 -1.70 11.04 10.72
N HIS A 105 -1.79 12.10 9.93
CA HIS A 105 -0.73 13.08 9.80
C HIS A 105 -1.28 14.49 9.74
N GLN A 106 -0.57 15.40 10.39
CA GLN A 106 -0.88 16.82 10.45
C GLN A 106 0.08 17.55 9.52
N LEU A 107 -0.37 17.98 8.35
CA LEU A 107 0.50 18.63 7.36
C LEU A 107 0.26 20.14 7.26
N TRP A 108 -0.80 20.67 7.87
CA TRP A 108 -1.14 22.09 7.86
C TRP A 108 -0.14 22.95 8.64
N SER A 109 -0.10 24.24 8.35
CA SER A 109 0.76 25.20 9.05
C SER A 109 0.32 25.36 10.51
N GLY A 110 1.27 25.49 11.44
CA GLY A 110 0.99 25.62 12.87
C GLY A 110 0.65 24.31 13.61
N ALA A 111 0.47 23.18 12.93
CA ALA A 111 0.22 21.90 13.59
C ALA A 111 1.39 21.46 14.49
N ARG A 112 1.10 20.93 15.69
CA ARG A 112 2.09 20.44 16.66
C ARG A 112 3.13 19.49 16.04
N ASN A 113 2.67 18.49 15.27
CA ASN A 113 3.56 17.53 14.60
C ASN A 113 3.90 17.92 13.15
N GLY A 114 3.51 19.11 12.71
CA GLY A 114 3.55 19.56 11.32
C GLY A 114 4.91 19.44 10.65
N ARG A 115 5.97 19.96 11.29
CA ARG A 115 7.33 19.93 10.73
C ARG A 115 7.83 18.50 10.53
N ARG A 116 7.56 17.62 11.50
CA ARG A 116 7.96 16.20 11.50
C ARG A 116 7.24 15.45 10.39
N ASP A 117 5.92 15.58 10.32
CA ASP A 117 5.11 14.90 9.30
C ASP A 117 5.47 15.37 7.89
N ARG A 118 5.59 16.68 7.65
CA ARG A 118 6.02 17.22 6.35
C ARG A 118 7.39 16.69 5.92
N SER A 119 8.35 16.65 6.85
CA SER A 119 9.67 16.09 6.58
C SER A 119 9.59 14.59 6.28
N SER A 120 8.74 13.86 6.99
CA SER A 120 8.47 12.43 6.77
C SER A 120 7.93 12.17 5.35
N TYR A 121 6.99 12.98 4.88
CA TYR A 121 6.44 12.88 3.52
C TYR A 121 7.41 13.32 2.43
N ARG A 122 8.21 14.37 2.65
CA ARG A 122 9.27 14.74 1.69
C ARG A 122 10.26 13.59 1.48
N ARG A 123 10.70 12.94 2.57
CA ARG A 123 11.57 11.75 2.49
C ARG A 123 10.89 10.58 1.80
N SER A 124 9.60 10.35 2.06
CA SER A 124 8.87 9.26 1.42
C SER A 124 8.71 9.48 -0.08
N VAL A 125 8.51 10.72 -0.53
CA VAL A 125 8.51 11.10 -1.96
C VAL A 125 9.86 10.85 -2.59
N GLU A 126 10.95 11.26 -1.94
CA GLU A 126 12.30 10.98 -2.44
C GLU A 126 12.60 9.48 -2.57
N ARG A 127 12.16 8.67 -1.61
CA ARG A 127 12.28 7.21 -1.70
C ARG A 127 11.52 6.65 -2.89
N LEU A 128 10.28 7.11 -3.14
CA LEU A 128 9.52 6.68 -4.31
C LEU A 128 10.22 7.11 -5.61
N ARG A 129 10.72 8.35 -5.69
CA ARG A 129 11.51 8.83 -6.83
C ARG A 129 12.73 7.93 -7.09
N ARG A 130 13.45 7.51 -6.04
CA ARG A 130 14.56 6.53 -6.16
C ARG A 130 14.08 5.18 -6.68
N VAL A 131 12.97 4.65 -6.19
CA VAL A 131 12.39 3.39 -6.70
C VAL A 131 12.01 3.51 -8.18
N LEU A 132 11.38 4.62 -8.59
CA LEU A 132 11.01 4.88 -9.98
C LEU A 132 12.24 4.94 -10.91
N ARG A 133 13.32 5.56 -10.46
CA ARG A 133 14.59 5.60 -11.20
C ARG A 133 15.38 4.28 -11.16
N SER A 134 15.07 3.38 -10.23
CA SER A 134 15.80 2.12 -10.09
C SER A 134 15.50 1.12 -11.22
N GLY A 135 16.51 0.31 -11.58
CA GLY A 135 16.36 -0.87 -12.43
C GLY A 135 15.73 -2.07 -11.72
N THR A 136 15.57 -2.02 -10.39
CA THR A 136 15.08 -3.14 -9.58
C THR A 136 13.61 -3.45 -9.84
N ARG A 137 13.28 -4.74 -9.88
CA ARG A 137 11.90 -5.23 -10.01
C ARG A 137 11.03 -4.76 -8.84
N THR A 138 9.92 -4.11 -9.14
CA THR A 138 9.04 -3.47 -8.16
C THR A 138 7.63 -4.03 -8.21
N LEU A 139 7.05 -4.35 -7.05
CA LEU A 139 5.63 -4.62 -6.90
C LEU A 139 4.93 -3.35 -6.41
N PHE A 140 4.08 -2.76 -7.23
CA PHE A 140 3.13 -1.74 -6.81
C PHE A 140 1.83 -2.40 -6.40
N VAL A 141 1.26 -1.97 -5.27
CA VAL A 141 0.00 -2.53 -4.75
C VAL A 141 -0.99 -1.43 -4.40
N ALA A 142 -2.21 -1.49 -4.93
CA ALA A 142 -3.32 -0.63 -4.54
C ALA A 142 -4.48 -1.48 -4.01
N VAL A 143 -5.09 -1.05 -2.91
CA VAL A 143 -6.22 -1.76 -2.29
C VAL A 143 -7.37 -0.79 -2.13
N LEU A 144 -8.42 -1.01 -2.92
CA LEU A 144 -9.49 -0.05 -3.12
C LEU A 144 -10.78 -0.61 -2.51
N ASP A 145 -11.39 0.15 -1.61
CA ASP A 145 -12.70 -0.18 -1.07
C ASP A 145 -13.74 -0.08 -2.19
N ALA A 146 -14.58 -1.10 -2.34
CA ALA A 146 -15.58 -1.18 -3.37
C ALA A 146 -16.92 -1.65 -2.77
N GLU A 147 -17.99 -0.96 -3.15
CA GLU A 147 -19.35 -1.33 -2.77
C GLU A 147 -20.05 -1.93 -3.98
N ALA A 148 -20.90 -2.94 -3.74
CA ALA A 148 -21.63 -3.63 -4.80
C ALA A 148 -22.40 -2.67 -5.73
N LYS A 149 -23.04 -1.65 -5.16
CA LYS A 149 -23.80 -0.62 -5.91
C LYS A 149 -22.95 0.24 -6.86
N HIS A 150 -21.63 0.25 -6.71
CA HIS A 150 -20.71 1.03 -7.56
C HIS A 150 -19.93 0.15 -8.54
N LEU A 151 -20.21 -1.16 -8.61
CA LEU A 151 -19.43 -2.10 -9.42
C LEU A 151 -19.40 -1.75 -10.90
N GLU A 152 -20.53 -1.32 -11.48
CA GLU A 152 -20.58 -0.91 -12.89
C GLU A 152 -19.60 0.23 -13.17
N LYS A 153 -19.62 1.27 -12.33
CA LYS A 153 -18.71 2.41 -12.40
C LYS A 153 -17.24 2.01 -12.22
N LEU A 154 -16.96 1.09 -11.27
CA LEU A 154 -15.61 0.60 -11.03
C LEU A 154 -15.10 -0.25 -12.19
N ARG A 155 -15.98 -0.96 -12.89
CA ARG A 155 -15.66 -1.81 -14.04
C ARG A 155 -15.58 -1.05 -15.35
N ASP A 156 -15.96 0.23 -15.38
CA ASP A 156 -15.89 1.07 -16.57
C ASP A 156 -14.45 1.18 -17.10
N GLU A 157 -14.28 0.86 -18.38
CA GLU A 157 -13.00 0.88 -19.11
C GLU A 157 -12.87 2.11 -20.02
N ARG A 158 -13.93 2.90 -20.16
CA ARG A 158 -14.03 4.06 -21.05
C ARG A 158 -14.13 5.39 -20.31
N TRP A 159 -14.43 5.38 -19.01
CA TRP A 159 -14.57 6.59 -18.20
C TRP A 159 -13.41 7.59 -18.41
N GLN A 160 -13.75 8.86 -18.63
CA GLN A 160 -12.79 9.97 -18.72
C GLN A 160 -13.06 11.01 -17.64
N PRO A 161 -12.02 11.62 -17.05
CA PRO A 161 -12.21 12.71 -16.13
C PRO A 161 -12.75 13.94 -16.86
N GLU A 162 -13.90 14.41 -16.40
CA GLU A 162 -14.35 15.77 -16.62
C GLU A 162 -13.58 16.71 -15.68
N GLY A 163 -13.15 17.87 -16.16
CA GLY A 163 -12.44 18.84 -15.33
C GLY A 163 -12.04 20.09 -16.10
N GLU A 164 -11.83 21.17 -15.34
CA GLU A 164 -11.38 22.47 -15.86
C GLU A 164 -10.06 22.30 -16.63
N GLY A 165 -10.05 22.75 -17.89
CA GLY A 165 -8.86 22.75 -18.76
C GLY A 165 -8.97 22.02 -20.09
N ARG A 166 -10.17 21.64 -20.56
CA ARG A 166 -10.34 21.07 -21.90
C ARG A 166 -10.58 22.07 -23.03
N GLU A 167 -11.01 23.31 -22.75
CA GLU A 167 -11.24 24.30 -23.82
C GLU A 167 -10.90 25.73 -23.36
N GLY A 168 -10.19 26.47 -24.23
CA GLY A 168 -10.29 27.93 -24.33
C GLY A 168 -9.47 28.81 -23.37
N ARG A 169 -8.45 29.46 -23.94
CA ARG A 169 -7.72 30.65 -23.45
C ARG A 169 -6.77 30.51 -22.25
N ALA A 170 -5.54 30.98 -22.50
CA ALA A 170 -4.48 31.21 -21.54
C ALA A 170 -4.84 32.34 -20.55
N GLY A 171 -5.77 32.07 -19.63
CA GLY A 171 -6.06 32.93 -18.47
C GLY A 171 -5.34 32.43 -17.23
N ARG A 172 -4.53 33.28 -16.60
CA ARG A 172 -3.77 32.98 -15.37
C ARG A 172 -4.71 32.79 -14.17
N ALA A 173 -5.11 31.55 -13.85
CA ALA A 173 -5.29 31.04 -12.48
C ALA A 173 -5.72 29.57 -12.52
N GLY A 174 -4.96 28.67 -11.89
CA GLY A 174 -5.30 27.24 -11.77
C GLY A 174 -4.62 26.32 -12.78
N ARG A 175 -3.28 26.29 -12.81
CA ARG A 175 -2.53 25.30 -13.62
C ARG A 175 -2.74 23.88 -13.07
N GLY A 176 -3.78 23.19 -13.55
CA GLY A 176 -3.93 21.75 -13.39
C GLY A 176 -2.74 20.99 -14.01
N CYS A 177 -2.50 19.76 -13.56
CA CYS A 177 -1.50 18.90 -14.16
C CYS A 177 -1.89 18.57 -15.61
N ARG A 178 -1.02 18.84 -16.60
CA ARG A 178 -1.29 18.50 -18.01
C ARG A 178 -1.60 16.99 -18.11
N GLY A 179 -2.81 16.64 -18.53
CA GLY A 179 -3.28 15.25 -18.65
C GLY A 179 -3.93 14.64 -17.40
N CYS A 180 -4.09 15.39 -16.31
CA CYS A 180 -4.83 14.94 -15.11
C CYS A 180 -5.49 16.14 -14.40
N PRO A 181 -6.63 16.63 -14.89
CA PRO A 181 -7.31 17.78 -14.30
C PRO A 181 -7.82 17.48 -12.89
N VAL A 182 -8.14 18.52 -12.12
CA VAL A 182 -8.80 18.33 -10.82
C VAL A 182 -10.30 18.09 -11.07
N PRO A 183 -10.87 16.95 -10.68
CA PRO A 183 -12.27 16.65 -10.95
C PRO A 183 -13.20 17.58 -10.14
N PRO A 184 -14.42 17.89 -10.61
CA PRO A 184 -15.40 18.71 -9.87
C PRO A 184 -15.68 18.16 -8.47
N SER A 185 -15.83 16.85 -8.36
CA SER A 185 -16.06 16.15 -7.09
C SER A 185 -15.40 14.78 -7.06
N GLY A 186 -15.28 14.20 -5.86
CA GLY A 186 -14.92 12.80 -5.69
C GLY A 186 -16.00 11.84 -6.19
N GLY A 187 -15.63 10.57 -6.39
CA GLY A 187 -16.54 9.54 -6.88
C GLY A 187 -15.86 8.19 -7.12
N PRO A 188 -16.63 7.09 -7.19
CA PRO A 188 -16.10 5.75 -7.44
C PRO A 188 -15.42 5.62 -8.81
N GLU A 189 -15.77 6.45 -9.78
CA GLU A 189 -15.17 6.50 -11.12
C GLU A 189 -13.67 6.81 -11.07
N LEU A 190 -13.20 7.52 -10.03
CA LEU A 190 -11.77 7.77 -9.80
C LEU A 190 -10.97 6.50 -9.47
N CYS A 191 -11.67 5.41 -9.18
CA CYS A 191 -11.13 4.08 -8.93
C CYS A 191 -11.43 3.09 -10.07
N CYS A 192 -12.02 3.51 -11.18
CA CYS A 192 -12.43 2.60 -12.25
C CYS A 192 -11.26 1.93 -12.99
N ARG A 193 -11.55 0.88 -13.77
CA ARG A 193 -10.55 0.17 -14.59
C ARG A 193 -9.87 1.06 -15.63
N ALA A 194 -10.61 2.01 -16.21
CA ALA A 194 -10.04 3.00 -17.12
C ALA A 194 -8.92 3.78 -16.41
N GLU A 195 -9.17 4.24 -15.19
CA GLU A 195 -8.23 5.04 -14.42
C GLU A 195 -7.05 4.21 -13.89
N VAL A 196 -7.29 2.96 -13.46
CA VAL A 196 -6.21 2.02 -13.14
C VAL A 196 -5.31 1.76 -14.36
N SER A 197 -5.89 1.64 -15.56
CA SER A 197 -5.13 1.50 -16.80
C SER A 197 -4.30 2.74 -17.11
N ARG A 198 -4.82 3.96 -16.90
CA ARG A 198 -4.04 5.20 -17.04
C ARG A 198 -2.91 5.30 -16.02
N LEU A 199 -3.14 4.88 -14.77
CA LEU A 199 -2.09 4.81 -13.76
C LEU A 199 -0.99 3.82 -14.18
N PHE A 200 -1.36 2.66 -14.73
CA PHE A 200 -0.39 1.69 -15.25
C PHE A 200 0.47 2.28 -16.38
N GLU A 201 -0.12 3.00 -17.33
CA GLU A 201 0.61 3.70 -18.39
C GLU A 201 1.50 4.84 -17.84
N CYS A 202 1.04 5.57 -16.83
CA CYS A 202 1.86 6.56 -16.13
C CYS A 202 3.07 5.90 -15.45
N LEU A 203 2.89 4.75 -14.79
CA LEU A 203 4.02 4.01 -14.21
C LEU A 203 4.96 3.47 -15.29
N LYS A 204 4.46 3.07 -16.46
CA LYS A 204 5.31 2.68 -17.60
C LYS A 204 6.22 3.83 -18.05
N SER A 205 5.75 5.07 -18.08
CA SER A 205 6.59 6.20 -18.47
C SER A 205 7.56 6.65 -17.36
N LYS A 206 7.24 6.40 -16.09
CA LYS A 206 8.03 6.87 -14.94
C LYS A 206 9.01 5.83 -14.37
N LYS A 207 8.70 4.54 -14.41
CA LYS A 207 9.50 3.47 -13.82
C LYS A 207 10.50 2.92 -14.86
N LYS A 208 11.80 3.00 -14.57
CA LYS A 208 12.87 2.50 -15.47
C LYS A 208 12.85 0.96 -15.62
N GLY A 209 13.03 0.23 -14.52
CA GLY A 209 13.07 -1.24 -14.54
C GLY A 209 11.72 -1.95 -14.48
N PRO A 210 11.70 -3.29 -14.44
CA PRO A 210 10.49 -4.12 -14.42
C PRO A 210 9.57 -3.81 -13.24
N PHE A 211 8.26 -3.99 -13.46
CA PHE A 211 7.30 -3.88 -12.38
C PHE A 211 6.03 -4.70 -12.58
N HIS A 212 5.32 -4.93 -11.48
CA HIS A 212 3.96 -5.45 -11.49
C HIS A 212 3.08 -4.48 -10.71
N LEU A 213 1.90 -4.15 -11.23
CA LEU A 213 0.86 -3.42 -10.52
C LEU A 213 -0.26 -4.40 -10.17
N GLU A 214 -0.42 -4.70 -8.88
CA GLU A 214 -1.55 -5.46 -8.35
C GLU A 214 -2.58 -4.48 -7.76
N VAL A 215 -3.81 -4.51 -8.28
CA VAL A 215 -4.93 -3.77 -7.73
C VAL A 215 -5.96 -4.74 -7.20
N VAL A 216 -6.38 -4.55 -5.95
CA VAL A 216 -7.41 -5.37 -5.31
C VAL A 216 -8.60 -4.51 -4.97
N TYR A 217 -9.76 -4.78 -5.56
CA TYR A 217 -11.04 -4.24 -5.10
C TYR A 217 -11.57 -5.12 -3.98
N LEU A 218 -11.70 -4.55 -2.78
CA LEU A 218 -12.31 -5.21 -1.63
C LEU A 218 -13.82 -4.96 -1.68
N LEU A 219 -14.58 -5.97 -2.08
CA LEU A 219 -16.03 -5.87 -2.20
C LEU A 219 -16.69 -6.07 -0.83
N LYS A 220 -17.29 -5.01 -0.32
CA LYS A 220 -18.12 -5.05 0.89
C LYS A 220 -19.53 -5.52 0.56
N HIS A 221 -20.14 -6.26 1.48
CA HIS A 221 -21.55 -6.70 1.39
C HIS A 221 -21.91 -7.46 0.10
N SER A 222 -20.95 -8.18 -0.47
CA SER A 222 -21.22 -9.04 -1.63
C SER A 222 -22.05 -10.26 -1.23
N ARG A 223 -23.05 -10.62 -2.05
CA ARG A 223 -23.80 -11.88 -1.90
C ARG A 223 -22.89 -13.10 -2.06
N GLN A 224 -21.78 -12.97 -2.77
CA GLN A 224 -20.82 -14.05 -3.04
C GLN A 224 -19.60 -13.97 -2.11
N LYS A 225 -19.81 -14.17 -0.81
CA LYS A 225 -18.77 -14.07 0.22
C LYS A 225 -17.59 -15.00 -0.04
N GLY A 226 -16.36 -14.50 0.12
CA GLY A 226 -15.12 -15.27 -0.03
C GLY A 226 -14.70 -15.58 -1.47
N ARG A 227 -15.48 -15.13 -2.48
CA ARG A 227 -15.11 -15.29 -3.89
C ARG A 227 -14.00 -14.31 -4.27
N LYS A 228 -13.02 -14.79 -5.03
CA LYS A 228 -11.98 -13.98 -5.68
C LYS A 228 -12.05 -14.16 -7.19
N GLN A 229 -11.92 -13.07 -7.95
CA GLN A 229 -11.95 -13.11 -9.41
C GLN A 229 -10.91 -12.15 -9.98
N VAL A 230 -10.05 -12.64 -10.86
CA VAL A 230 -9.21 -11.77 -11.69
C VAL A 230 -10.08 -11.23 -12.80
N ILE A 231 -10.23 -9.91 -12.84
CA ILE A 231 -11.13 -9.22 -13.75
C ILE A 231 -10.40 -8.48 -14.87
N LEU A 232 -9.10 -8.23 -14.70
CA LEU A 232 -8.24 -7.69 -15.73
C LEU A 232 -6.83 -8.20 -15.51
N GLN A 233 -6.18 -8.66 -16.58
CA GLN A 233 -4.77 -8.98 -16.57
C GLN A 233 -4.14 -8.51 -17.87
N LYS A 234 -3.11 -7.66 -17.77
CA LYS A 234 -2.33 -7.16 -18.90
C LYS A 234 -0.86 -7.43 -18.65
N SER A 235 -0.12 -7.77 -19.70
CA SER A 235 1.33 -7.92 -19.63
C SER A 235 1.95 -7.32 -20.88
N ALA A 236 3.00 -6.54 -20.70
CA ALA A 236 3.77 -5.92 -21.76
C ALA A 236 5.25 -6.02 -21.41
N LYS A 237 5.98 -6.91 -22.09
CA LYS A 237 7.39 -7.22 -21.81
C LYS A 237 7.60 -7.60 -20.33
N ASP A 238 8.29 -6.76 -19.58
CA ASP A 238 8.70 -6.94 -18.19
C ASP A 238 7.79 -6.19 -17.19
N ARG A 239 6.64 -5.70 -17.68
CA ARG A 239 5.65 -4.92 -16.95
C ARG A 239 4.30 -5.58 -17.02
N SER A 240 3.56 -5.60 -15.91
CA SER A 240 2.25 -6.24 -15.88
C SER A 240 1.28 -5.58 -14.91
N LEU A 241 0.00 -5.66 -15.22
CA LEU A 241 -1.12 -5.19 -14.43
C LEU A 241 -2.04 -6.38 -14.15
N ARG A 242 -2.50 -6.50 -12.92
CA ARG A 242 -3.57 -7.40 -12.53
C ARG A 242 -4.56 -6.66 -11.64
N ILE A 243 -5.83 -6.80 -11.95
CA ILE A 243 -6.93 -6.32 -11.12
C ILE A 243 -7.73 -7.52 -10.64
N THR A 244 -7.87 -7.64 -9.33
CA THR A 244 -8.60 -8.72 -8.68
C THR A 244 -9.74 -8.13 -7.85
N GLU A 245 -10.95 -8.65 -8.02
CA GLU A 245 -12.06 -8.44 -7.11
C GLU A 245 -12.05 -9.51 -6.03
N MET A 246 -12.17 -9.10 -4.76
CA MET A 246 -12.22 -10.00 -3.62
C MET A 246 -13.44 -9.67 -2.77
N SER A 247 -14.41 -10.59 -2.73
CA SER A 247 -15.57 -10.50 -1.85
C SER A 247 -15.17 -10.86 -0.43
N CYS A 248 -15.17 -9.87 0.46
CA CYS A 248 -14.90 -10.09 1.87
C CYS A 248 -16.13 -10.72 2.56
N LYS A 249 -15.89 -11.65 3.49
CA LYS A 249 -16.91 -12.18 4.40
C LYS A 249 -17.35 -11.13 5.41
N GLY A 250 -16.40 -10.33 5.92
CA GLY A 250 -16.64 -9.24 6.85
C GLY A 250 -16.08 -7.90 6.37
N ASP A 251 -16.20 -6.87 7.19
CA ASP A 251 -15.67 -5.53 6.89
C ASP A 251 -14.18 -5.43 7.27
N HIS A 252 -13.55 -4.31 6.93
CA HIS A 252 -12.23 -3.92 7.38
C HIS A 252 -12.25 -2.50 7.98
N THR A 253 -11.43 -2.28 9.00
CA THR A 253 -11.32 -0.98 9.69
C THR A 253 -10.48 0.04 8.92
N GLY A 254 -9.97 -0.34 7.74
CA GLY A 254 -8.92 0.39 7.03
C GLY A 254 -7.52 0.14 7.60
N LEU A 255 -7.39 -0.58 8.72
CA LEU A 255 -6.11 -1.04 9.28
C LEU A 255 -6.02 -2.56 9.39
N ALA A 256 -7.15 -3.23 9.59
CA ALA A 256 -7.25 -4.67 9.69
C ALA A 256 -8.55 -5.17 9.07
N PHE A 257 -8.53 -6.41 8.58
CA PHE A 257 -9.75 -7.16 8.30
C PHE A 257 -10.37 -7.61 9.63
N ARG A 258 -11.70 -7.63 9.73
CA ARG A 258 -12.39 -8.22 10.87
C ARG A 258 -12.33 -9.75 10.83
N GLU A 259 -12.33 -10.31 9.63
CA GLU A 259 -12.26 -11.75 9.40
C GLU A 259 -10.86 -12.17 8.97
N ASP A 260 -10.27 -13.11 9.71
CA ASP A 260 -8.96 -13.67 9.37
C ASP A 260 -8.98 -14.43 8.04
N GLY A 261 -10.11 -15.04 7.68
CA GLY A 261 -10.29 -15.66 6.36
C GLY A 261 -10.09 -14.66 5.22
N ASP A 262 -10.62 -13.44 5.36
CA ASP A 262 -10.44 -12.37 4.38
C ASP A 262 -9.00 -11.87 4.36
N MET A 263 -8.39 -11.72 5.53
CA MET A 263 -6.97 -11.38 5.65
C MET A 263 -6.08 -12.41 4.96
N LEU A 264 -6.31 -13.71 5.18
CA LEU A 264 -5.54 -14.79 4.58
C LEU A 264 -5.76 -14.85 3.08
N ALA A 265 -7.00 -14.69 2.61
CA ALA A 265 -7.30 -14.61 1.18
C ALA A 265 -6.58 -13.41 0.53
N PHE A 266 -6.63 -12.24 1.18
CA PHE A 266 -5.93 -11.04 0.76
C PHE A 266 -4.41 -11.24 0.75
N HIS A 267 -3.85 -11.82 1.81
CA HIS A 267 -2.44 -12.13 1.89
C HIS A 267 -2.01 -13.01 0.71
N LYS A 268 -2.76 -14.07 0.44
CA LYS A 268 -2.52 -14.96 -0.70
C LYS A 268 -2.59 -14.22 -2.03
N LEU A 269 -3.48 -13.24 -2.21
CA LEU A 269 -3.46 -12.42 -3.44
C LEU A 269 -2.14 -11.65 -3.61
N ILE A 270 -1.59 -11.13 -2.52
CA ILE A 270 -0.36 -10.34 -2.55
C ILE A 270 0.89 -11.23 -2.67
N THR A 271 0.95 -12.36 -1.96
CA THR A 271 2.13 -13.22 -1.82
C THR A 271 2.07 -14.54 -2.60
N ASP A 272 0.88 -15.15 -2.71
CA ASP A 272 0.64 -16.54 -3.13
C ASP A 272 0.25 -16.66 -4.62
N SER A 273 0.62 -15.69 -5.46
CA SER A 273 0.91 -16.13 -6.83
C SER A 273 2.23 -16.87 -6.69
N SER A 274 2.19 -18.21 -6.66
CA SER A 274 3.25 -19.23 -6.50
C SER A 274 4.61 -18.98 -7.21
N CYS A 275 4.77 -17.83 -7.85
CA CYS A 275 5.96 -17.30 -8.51
C CYS A 275 6.56 -16.05 -7.82
N ARG A 276 5.91 -15.43 -6.82
CA ARG A 276 6.41 -14.19 -6.20
C ARG A 276 7.40 -14.50 -5.10
N ARG A 277 8.61 -13.97 -5.27
CA ARG A 277 9.66 -13.97 -4.24
C ARG A 277 9.94 -12.54 -3.86
N PHE A 278 10.26 -12.30 -2.59
CA PHE A 278 10.62 -10.98 -2.08
C PHE A 278 12.03 -11.01 -1.52
N LYS A 279 12.89 -10.08 -1.98
CA LYS A 279 14.21 -9.82 -1.39
C LYS A 279 14.30 -8.30 -1.26
N PRO A 280 13.58 -7.75 -0.28
CA PRO A 280 13.37 -6.32 -0.22
C PRO A 280 14.70 -5.58 -0.03
N VAL A 281 14.99 -4.60 -0.89
CA VAL A 281 16.19 -3.78 -0.88
C VAL A 281 15.95 -2.57 0.01
N VAL A 282 16.80 -2.39 1.00
CA VAL A 282 16.73 -1.24 1.90
C VAL A 282 17.19 0.00 1.13
N LEU A 283 16.36 1.04 1.07
CA LEU A 283 16.66 2.29 0.34
C LEU A 283 17.48 3.29 1.19
N ASP A 284 17.44 3.15 2.50
CA ASP A 284 18.20 3.93 3.48
C ASP A 284 18.32 3.16 4.81
N GLY A 285 19.40 3.36 5.56
CA GLY A 285 19.66 2.71 6.86
C GLY A 285 18.61 2.97 7.96
N ASN A 286 17.58 3.79 7.67
CA ASN A 286 16.50 4.18 8.59
C ASN A 286 15.18 3.45 8.30
N GLY A 287 15.25 2.26 7.69
CA GLY A 287 14.10 1.44 7.32
C GLY A 287 13.26 1.00 8.52
N THR A 288 12.28 1.82 8.93
CA THR A 288 11.03 1.50 9.68
C THR A 288 10.41 2.69 10.41
N LYS A 289 11.05 3.86 10.47
CA LYS A 289 10.50 5.08 11.12
C LYS A 289 9.29 5.65 10.37
N GLY A 290 8.13 5.01 10.46
CA GLY A 290 6.97 5.42 9.68
C GLY A 290 5.60 5.01 10.18
N TYR A 291 5.48 4.13 11.19
CA TYR A 291 4.20 3.95 11.88
C TYR A 291 3.99 5.02 12.96
N ARG A 292 5.09 5.41 13.65
CA ARG A 292 5.11 6.52 14.58
C ARG A 292 6.51 7.15 14.54
N ASP A 293 6.64 8.35 13.95
CA ASP A 293 7.69 9.28 14.39
C ASP A 293 7.34 9.85 15.79
N VAL A 294 6.40 9.24 16.55
CA VAL A 294 5.72 9.82 17.73
C VAL A 294 6.31 9.41 19.09
N ASN A 295 7.23 8.46 19.19
CA ASN A 295 7.93 8.25 20.46
C ASN A 295 9.34 8.83 20.38
N GLY A 296 9.52 9.96 21.07
CA GLY A 296 10.83 10.52 21.37
C GLY A 296 11.69 9.51 22.13
N GLY A 297 12.97 9.54 21.84
CA GLY A 297 13.96 8.68 22.47
C GLY A 297 15.20 8.53 21.61
N SER A 298 16.18 9.40 21.89
CA SER A 298 17.57 9.37 21.45
C SER A 298 17.91 9.94 20.06
N ALA A 299 18.39 11.19 20.12
CA ALA A 299 19.32 11.75 19.18
C ALA A 299 20.72 11.19 19.50
N ALA A 300 21.32 10.41 18.58
CA ALA A 300 22.77 10.24 18.51
C ALA A 300 23.19 9.70 17.13
N SER A 301 24.21 10.36 16.59
CA SER A 301 25.05 10.01 15.43
C SER A 301 24.41 10.08 14.03
N ALA A 302 24.53 11.26 13.44
CA ALA A 302 24.75 11.40 12.02
C ALA A 302 26.28 11.41 11.80
N ALA A 303 26.84 10.32 11.26
CA ALA A 303 28.11 10.36 10.53
C ALA A 303 28.35 9.04 9.77
N SER A 304 28.70 9.20 8.50
CA SER A 304 29.44 8.27 7.63
C SER A 304 28.76 7.00 7.09
N GLY A 305 29.06 6.71 5.82
CA GLY A 305 29.03 5.35 5.27
C GLY A 305 27.91 5.09 4.26
N ALA A 306 28.28 5.06 2.98
CA ALA A 306 27.55 4.26 1.99
C ALA A 306 27.49 2.81 2.51
N SER A 307 26.29 2.33 2.86
CA SER A 307 26.14 1.02 3.49
C SER A 307 25.26 0.11 2.64
N ALA A 308 25.86 -1.01 2.23
CA ALA A 308 25.19 -2.21 1.78
C ALA A 308 24.04 -2.57 2.75
N ALA A 309 22.94 -3.11 2.21
CA ALA A 309 21.74 -3.50 2.97
C ALA A 309 22.08 -4.08 4.36
N SER A 310 21.57 -3.47 5.44
CA SER A 310 21.94 -3.82 6.82
C SER A 310 21.88 -5.34 7.06
N PRO A 311 23.02 -5.97 7.43
CA PRO A 311 23.09 -7.41 7.71
C PRO A 311 22.11 -7.85 8.82
N SER A 312 21.72 -6.93 9.71
CA SER A 312 20.88 -7.22 10.88
C SER A 312 19.50 -7.76 10.51
N ARG A 313 18.79 -7.16 9.55
CA ARG A 313 17.44 -7.59 9.17
C ARG A 313 17.45 -8.95 8.46
N SER A 314 18.47 -9.20 7.63
CA SER A 314 18.60 -10.51 6.99
C SER A 314 18.99 -11.60 8.00
N ARG A 315 19.73 -11.28 9.06
CA ARG A 315 20.03 -12.21 10.16
C ARG A 315 18.78 -12.46 11.02
N GLU A 316 18.01 -11.41 11.33
CA GLU A 316 16.76 -11.51 12.08
C GLU A 316 15.75 -12.44 11.40
N LEU A 317 15.48 -12.26 10.10
CA LEU A 317 14.52 -13.12 9.38
C LEU A 317 14.95 -14.60 9.30
N LYS A 318 16.25 -14.88 9.41
CA LYS A 318 16.81 -16.23 9.43
C LYS A 318 16.88 -16.84 10.83
N ARG A 319 16.56 -16.08 11.89
CA ARG A 319 16.56 -16.57 13.27
C ARG A 319 15.60 -17.74 13.41
N LYS A 320 16.03 -18.78 14.13
CA LYS A 320 15.30 -20.04 14.26
C LYS A 320 14.18 -19.90 15.29
N LEU A 321 13.06 -20.58 15.02
CA LEU A 321 11.87 -20.62 15.86
C LEU A 321 11.62 -22.06 16.32
N ARG A 322 11.14 -22.23 17.55
CA ARG A 322 10.47 -23.45 17.98
C ARG A 322 9.14 -23.09 18.62
N PHE A 323 8.05 -23.65 18.10
CA PHE A 323 6.71 -23.47 18.65
C PHE A 323 6.34 -24.62 19.59
N VAL A 324 5.51 -24.32 20.58
CA VAL A 324 4.77 -25.35 21.31
C VAL A 324 3.85 -26.07 20.32
N GLN A 325 4.02 -27.38 20.16
CA GLN A 325 3.29 -28.11 19.12
C GLN A 325 1.80 -28.29 19.44
N THR A 326 1.47 -28.38 20.73
CA THR A 326 0.10 -28.31 21.22
C THR A 326 -0.34 -26.85 21.23
N ASN A 327 -1.33 -26.50 20.41
CA ASN A 327 -1.78 -25.13 20.25
C ASN A 327 -2.45 -24.62 21.54
N PRO A 328 -1.84 -23.62 22.22
CA PRO A 328 -2.33 -23.13 23.50
C PRO A 328 -3.48 -22.12 23.34
N LYS A 329 -3.84 -21.77 22.10
CA LYS A 329 -4.93 -20.82 21.84
C LYS A 329 -6.28 -21.51 22.05
N LYS A 330 -7.30 -20.72 22.40
CA LYS A 330 -8.68 -21.22 22.56
C LYS A 330 -9.18 -21.85 21.26
N LYS A 331 -9.54 -23.14 21.28
CA LYS A 331 -10.14 -23.87 20.15
C LYS A 331 -11.37 -23.12 19.61
N GLY A 332 -11.56 -23.17 18.29
CA GLY A 332 -12.63 -22.44 17.59
C GLY A 332 -12.35 -20.96 17.33
N THR A 333 -11.30 -20.39 17.91
CA THR A 333 -10.89 -19.01 17.59
C THR A 333 -10.01 -18.95 16.33
N GLN A 334 -9.99 -17.79 15.68
CA GLN A 334 -9.13 -17.59 14.51
C GLN A 334 -7.63 -17.60 14.87
N ALA A 335 -7.26 -17.16 16.08
CA ALA A 335 -5.89 -17.27 16.57
C ALA A 335 -5.43 -18.73 16.63
N HIS A 336 -6.31 -19.64 17.05
CA HIS A 336 -6.04 -21.08 17.00
C HIS A 336 -5.83 -21.55 15.57
N VAL A 337 -6.69 -21.17 14.63
CA VAL A 337 -6.57 -21.54 13.20
C VAL A 337 -5.24 -21.04 12.61
N ARG A 338 -4.84 -19.79 12.84
CA ARG A 338 -3.55 -19.28 12.35
C ARG A 338 -2.36 -20.01 12.97
N TYR A 339 -2.41 -20.25 14.28
CA TYR A 339 -1.34 -20.95 15.01
C TYR A 339 -1.12 -22.36 14.47
N GLU A 340 -2.19 -23.11 14.14
CA GLU A 340 -2.07 -24.42 13.49
C GLU A 340 -1.29 -24.39 12.17
N VAL A 341 -1.38 -23.28 11.42
CA VAL A 341 -0.67 -23.13 10.15
C VAL A 341 0.80 -22.77 10.40
N TYR A 342 1.09 -21.74 11.19
CA TYR A 342 2.45 -21.23 11.33
C TYR A 342 3.30 -21.95 12.38
N LYS A 343 2.74 -22.79 13.26
CA LYS A 343 3.54 -23.54 14.27
C LYS A 343 4.55 -24.52 13.66
N LYS A 344 4.41 -24.80 12.36
CA LYS A 344 5.34 -25.61 11.55
C LYS A 344 6.57 -24.82 11.08
N ALA A 345 6.57 -23.49 11.26
CA ALA A 345 7.68 -22.63 10.87
C ALA A 345 8.92 -22.89 11.72
N GLN A 346 10.08 -22.95 11.07
CA GLN A 346 11.38 -23.12 11.72
C GLN A 346 12.19 -21.81 11.76
N THR A 347 11.75 -20.77 11.06
CA THR A 347 12.40 -19.45 11.02
C THR A 347 11.37 -18.33 11.01
N ILE A 348 11.79 -17.11 11.39
CA ILE A 348 10.93 -15.92 11.31
C ILE A 348 10.39 -15.71 9.89
N GLN A 349 11.23 -15.90 8.87
CA GLN A 349 10.80 -15.81 7.47
C GLN A 349 9.68 -16.82 7.14
N GLN A 350 9.89 -18.10 7.45
CA GLN A 350 8.87 -19.15 7.20
C GLN A 350 7.58 -18.87 7.97
N PHE A 351 7.67 -18.37 9.21
CA PHE A 351 6.50 -18.00 10.00
C PHE A 351 5.67 -16.91 9.32
N LEU A 352 6.32 -15.86 8.81
CA LEU A 352 5.65 -14.79 8.08
C LEU A 352 5.03 -15.29 6.76
N ASP A 353 5.75 -16.16 6.05
CA ASP A 353 5.33 -16.80 4.81
C ASP A 353 4.11 -17.72 5.02
N LEU A 354 4.05 -18.43 6.15
CA LEU A 354 2.93 -19.29 6.55
C LEU A 354 1.72 -18.51 7.10
N GLY A 355 1.71 -17.19 7.00
CA GLY A 355 0.56 -16.39 7.41
C GLY A 355 0.70 -15.76 8.80
N GLY A 356 1.74 -16.05 9.57
CA GLY A 356 2.03 -15.40 10.85
C GLY A 356 2.29 -13.90 10.73
N PHE A 357 1.92 -13.12 11.75
CA PHE A 357 2.21 -11.68 11.83
C PHE A 357 3.26 -11.38 12.90
N LYS A 358 3.97 -10.26 12.76
CA LYS A 358 4.86 -9.76 13.84
C LYS A 358 4.16 -9.64 15.20
N GLY A 359 2.86 -9.32 15.22
CA GLY A 359 2.06 -9.28 16.45
C GLY A 359 1.83 -10.67 17.05
N ASP A 360 1.57 -11.69 16.22
CA ASP A 360 1.48 -13.08 16.67
C ASP A 360 2.85 -13.52 17.24
N LEU A 361 3.96 -13.20 16.55
CA LEU A 361 5.32 -13.53 17.01
C LEU A 361 5.62 -12.93 18.39
N ALA A 362 5.33 -11.65 18.59
CA ALA A 362 5.56 -10.96 19.84
C ALA A 362 4.68 -11.51 20.97
N PHE A 363 3.39 -11.76 20.68
CA PHE A 363 2.46 -12.35 21.64
C PHE A 363 2.91 -13.76 22.05
N ASP A 364 3.19 -14.62 21.07
CA ASP A 364 3.56 -16.01 21.30
C ASP A 364 4.88 -16.13 22.04
N GLN A 365 5.86 -15.26 21.75
CA GLN A 365 7.10 -15.21 22.52
C GLN A 365 6.85 -14.76 23.97
N ALA A 366 6.03 -13.72 24.17
CA ALA A 366 5.74 -13.19 25.51
C ALA A 366 4.98 -14.19 26.41
N HIS A 367 4.27 -15.14 25.82
CA HIS A 367 3.51 -16.17 26.54
C HIS A 367 4.19 -17.56 26.52
N GLY A 368 5.43 -17.65 26.03
CA GLY A 368 6.17 -18.92 25.96
C GLY A 368 5.63 -19.93 24.94
N PHE A 369 4.77 -19.50 24.01
CA PHE A 369 4.22 -20.36 22.95
C PHE A 369 5.22 -20.58 21.81
N LEU A 370 6.28 -19.77 21.77
CA LEU A 370 7.45 -20.00 20.93
C LEU A 370 8.73 -19.54 21.63
N THR A 371 9.86 -20.11 21.22
CA THR A 371 11.20 -19.65 21.59
C THR A 371 12.01 -19.25 20.36
N LEU A 372 12.86 -18.24 20.52
CA LEU A 372 13.78 -17.75 19.49
C LEU A 372 15.20 -18.22 19.81
N SER A 373 15.80 -19.04 18.95
CA SER A 373 17.21 -19.48 19.09
C SER A 373 18.13 -18.76 18.12
#